data_AF-A0A1Y1KL07-F1
#
_entry.id   AF-A0A1Y1KL07-F1
#
_cell.length_a   1.000
_cell.length_b   1.000
_cell.length_c   1.000
_cell.angle_alpha   90.00
_cell.angle_beta   90.00
_cell.angle_gamma   90.00
#
_symmetry.space_group_name_H-M   'P 1'
#
loop_
_entity.id
_entity.type
_entity.pdbx_description
1 polymer ?
#
loop_
_entity_poly.entity_id
_entity_poly.type
_entity_poly.pdbx_seq_one_letter_code
_entity_poly.pdbx_strand_id
1 'polypeptide(L)'
;MVGVFYLVIIIHYLCSSINCAKDCPKTCTCLGDIVSCSQKNLKTIPLDIPKWTSQLNLNNNRVQAFNSETFRNLSQLTELKLNKNKIRVIPKDAFNNLKRLKIL
;
A
#
# COMPACT_ATOMS: atom_id res chain seq x y z
N MET A 1 2.03 -7.77 -40.36
CA MET A 1 1.69 -6.50 -39.66
C MET A 1 0.40 -6.61 -38.84
N VAL A 2 -0.66 -7.22 -39.37
CA VAL A 2 -1.97 -7.37 -38.68
C VAL A 2 -1.88 -8.23 -37.40
N GLY A 3 -1.13 -9.33 -37.41
CA GLY A 3 -0.98 -10.21 -36.23
C GLY A 3 -0.26 -9.57 -35.04
N VAL A 4 0.66 -8.63 -35.29
CA VAL A 4 1.36 -7.87 -34.22
C VAL A 4 0.40 -6.87 -33.57
N PHE A 5 -0.46 -6.22 -34.35
CA PHE A 5 -1.51 -5.35 -33.83
C PHE A 5 -2.50 -6.11 -32.95
N TYR A 6 -2.95 -7.31 -33.37
CA TYR A 6 -3.82 -8.16 -32.56
C TYR A 6 -3.15 -8.61 -31.26
N LEU A 7 -1.87 -8.99 -31.29
CA LEU A 7 -1.10 -9.33 -30.09
C LEU A 7 -0.98 -8.15 -29.12
N VAL A 8 -0.70 -6.95 -29.63
CA VAL A 8 -0.63 -5.73 -28.82
C VAL A 8 -1.99 -5.39 -28.20
N ILE A 9 -3.08 -5.52 -28.96
CA ILE A 9 -4.45 -5.31 -28.47
C ILE A 9 -4.82 -6.35 -27.42
N ILE A 10 -4.48 -7.63 -27.61
CA ILE A 10 -4.69 -8.70 -26.62
C ILE A 10 -3.89 -8.42 -25.35
N ILE A 11 -2.62 -8.04 -25.44
CA ILE A 11 -1.80 -7.67 -24.28
C ILE A 11 -2.39 -6.45 -23.57
N HIS A 12 -2.87 -5.45 -24.31
CA HIS A 12 -3.52 -4.27 -23.74
C HIS A 12 -4.86 -4.61 -23.07
N TYR A 13 -5.68 -5.47 -23.69
CA TYR A 13 -6.94 -5.98 -23.11
C TYR A 13 -6.69 -6.89 -21.91
N LEU A 14 -5.66 -7.74 -21.94
CA LEU A 14 -5.24 -8.58 -20.82
C LEU A 14 -4.68 -7.74 -19.67
N CYS A 15 -3.91 -6.68 -19.96
CA CYS A 15 -3.41 -5.72 -18.97
C CYS A 15 -4.51 -4.77 -18.44
N SER A 16 -5.63 -4.65 -19.17
CA SER A 16 -6.82 -3.90 -18.75
C SER A 16 -7.84 -4.77 -17.99
N SER A 17 -7.90 -6.08 -18.28
CA SER A 17 -8.80 -7.04 -17.63
C SER A 17 -8.16 -7.73 -16.41
N ILE A 18 -6.83 -7.88 -16.40
CA ILE A 18 -6.03 -8.06 -15.20
C ILE A 18 -5.68 -6.65 -14.75
N ASN A 19 -6.18 -6.19 -13.60
CA ASN A 19 -5.82 -4.88 -13.00
C ASN A 19 -4.29 -4.70 -12.86
N CYS A 20 -3.61 -4.30 -13.95
CA CYS A 20 -2.17 -4.16 -14.00
C CYS A 20 -1.75 -2.69 -14.17
N ALA A 21 -2.67 -1.76 -13.95
CA ALA A 21 -2.36 -0.43 -13.42
C ALA A 21 -2.58 -0.48 -11.90
N LYS A 22 -1.68 -1.16 -11.19
CA LYS A 22 -1.62 -1.07 -9.73
C LYS A 22 -1.21 0.35 -9.39
N ASP A 23 -2.10 1.12 -8.77
CA ASP A 23 -1.81 2.43 -8.18
C ASP A 23 -0.75 2.26 -7.07
N CYS A 24 0.48 1.93 -7.41
CA CYS A 24 1.55 1.83 -6.43
C CYS A 24 1.99 3.25 -6.09
N PRO A 25 2.05 3.64 -4.80
CA PRO A 25 2.57 4.94 -4.41
C PRO A 25 3.96 5.13 -5.01
N LYS A 26 4.24 6.29 -5.60
CA LYS A 26 5.53 6.57 -6.30
C LYS A 26 6.76 6.36 -5.41
N THR A 27 6.59 6.50 -4.10
CA THR A 27 7.66 6.35 -3.11
C THR A 27 7.86 4.91 -2.62
N CYS A 28 6.96 4.00 -3.00
CA CYS A 28 6.91 2.63 -2.53
C CYS A 28 7.15 1.62 -3.65
N THR A 29 7.36 0.37 -3.27
CA THR A 29 7.50 -0.75 -4.19
C THR A 29 6.40 -1.75 -3.90
N CYS A 30 5.73 -2.23 -4.94
CA CYS A 30 4.60 -3.14 -4.81
C CYS A 30 4.91 -4.49 -5.47
N LEU A 31 4.61 -5.58 -4.77
CA LEU A 31 4.73 -6.96 -5.26
C LEU A 31 3.51 -7.76 -4.81
N GLY A 32 2.68 -8.21 -5.74
CA GLY A 32 1.42 -8.85 -5.37
C GLY A 32 0.51 -7.89 -4.59
N ASP A 33 0.15 -8.26 -3.37
CA ASP A 33 -0.63 -7.52 -2.38
C ASP A 33 0.23 -6.82 -1.30
N ILE A 34 1.55 -6.85 -1.47
CA ILE A 34 2.53 -6.23 -0.57
C ILE A 34 2.86 -4.83 -1.08
N VAL A 35 2.81 -3.85 -0.18
CA VAL A 35 3.27 -2.49 -0.40
C VAL A 35 4.40 -2.18 0.56
N SER A 36 5.61 -2.02 0.02
CA SER A 36 6.82 -1.73 0.79
C SER A 36 7.27 -0.29 0.60
N CYS A 37 7.19 0.48 1.67
CA CYS A 37 7.59 1.88 1.77
C CYS A 37 8.76 2.05 2.77
N SER A 38 9.47 0.97 3.10
CA SER A 38 10.52 0.98 4.12
C SER A 38 11.78 1.73 3.67
N GLN A 39 12.48 2.37 4.61
CA GLN A 39 13.76 3.06 4.35
C GLN A 39 13.66 4.21 3.33
N LYS A 40 12.51 4.88 3.24
CA LYS A 40 12.26 5.98 2.30
C LYS A 40 12.35 7.36 2.95
N ASN A 41 12.84 7.44 4.20
CA ASN A 41 12.92 8.66 5.00
C ASN A 41 11.56 9.39 5.15
N LEU A 42 10.46 8.65 5.10
CA LEU A 42 9.12 9.23 5.15
C LEU A 42 8.88 9.93 6.48
N LYS A 43 8.44 11.18 6.42
CA LYS A 43 8.00 11.96 7.60
C LYS A 43 6.52 11.77 7.90
N THR A 44 5.75 11.37 6.89
CA THR A 44 4.31 11.12 6.94
C THR A 44 4.01 9.82 6.20
N ILE A 45 2.89 9.18 6.53
CA ILE A 45 2.42 7.99 5.83
C ILE A 45 1.74 8.44 4.51
N PRO A 46 2.05 7.84 3.35
CA PRO A 46 1.37 8.16 2.09
C PRO A 46 -0.13 7.88 2.19
N LEU A 47 -0.97 8.74 1.61
CA LEU A 47 -2.44 8.57 1.64
C LEU A 47 -2.97 7.76 0.45
N ASP A 48 -2.12 7.53 -0.55
CA ASP A 48 -2.38 6.81 -1.78
C ASP A 48 -2.08 5.31 -1.67
N ILE A 49 -2.09 4.73 -0.45
CA ILE A 49 -1.93 3.28 -0.27
C ILE A 49 -3.14 2.55 -0.86
N PRO A 50 -2.94 1.56 -1.76
CA PRO A 50 -4.03 0.83 -2.38
C PRO A 50 -4.91 0.05 -1.42
N LYS A 51 -6.22 0.05 -1.66
CA LYS A 51 -7.21 -0.68 -0.85
C LYS A 51 -7.02 -2.21 -0.88
N TRP A 52 -6.38 -2.74 -1.92
CA TRP A 52 -6.06 -4.17 -2.04
C TRP A 52 -4.85 -4.60 -1.20
N THR A 53 -4.14 -3.66 -0.56
CA THR A 53 -2.94 -3.96 0.23
C THR A 53 -3.26 -4.92 1.37
N SER A 54 -2.59 -6.07 1.40
CA SER A 54 -2.67 -7.04 2.49
C SER A 54 -1.52 -6.84 3.49
N GLN A 55 -0.33 -6.47 2.99
CA GLN A 55 0.85 -6.25 3.83
C GLN A 55 1.44 -4.87 3.54
N LEU A 56 1.53 -4.03 4.56
CA LEU A 56 2.09 -2.69 4.47
C LEU A 56 3.35 -2.58 5.32
N ASN A 57 4.49 -2.34 4.68
CA ASN A 57 5.76 -2.17 5.35
C ASN A 57 6.21 -0.70 5.35
N LEU A 58 6.14 -0.04 6.50
CA LEU A 58 6.58 1.35 6.73
C LEU A 58 7.80 1.41 7.66
N ASN A 59 8.51 0.30 7.86
CA ASN A 59 9.65 0.22 8.77
C ASN A 59 10.79 1.18 8.38
N ASN A 60 11.58 1.59 9.36
CA ASN A 60 12.78 2.42 9.17
C ASN A 60 12.49 3.74 8.46
N ASN A 61 11.44 4.44 8.91
CA ASN A 61 11.11 5.77 8.44
C ASN A 61 11.19 6.78 9.60
N ARG A 62 10.73 8.00 9.39
CA ARG A 62 10.78 9.09 10.36
C ARG A 62 9.38 9.62 10.67
N VAL A 63 8.36 8.77 10.55
CA VAL A 63 6.97 9.13 10.83
C VAL A 63 6.86 9.46 12.31
N GLN A 64 6.32 10.63 12.63
CA GLN A 64 6.17 11.10 14.02
C GLN A 64 4.73 10.99 14.53
N ALA A 65 3.77 11.13 13.63
CA ALA A 65 2.35 11.07 13.91
C ALA A 65 1.60 10.66 12.64
N PHE A 66 0.39 10.17 12.84
CA PHE A 66 -0.60 9.90 11.81
C PHE A 66 -1.99 10.12 12.43
N ASN A 67 -3.04 10.17 11.61
CA ASN A 67 -4.41 10.41 12.09
C ASN A 67 -5.22 9.10 12.19
N SER A 68 -6.36 9.12 12.86
CA SER A 68 -7.24 7.93 13.01
C SER A 68 -7.71 7.36 11.66
N GLU A 69 -7.75 8.20 10.63
CA GLU A 69 -8.26 7.88 9.30
C GLU A 69 -7.18 7.30 8.36
N THR A 70 -5.91 7.31 8.78
CA THR A 70 -4.77 7.03 7.89
C THR A 70 -4.86 5.64 7.27
N PHE A 71 -5.37 4.67 8.03
CA PHE A 71 -5.52 3.29 7.56
C PHE A 71 -6.99 2.88 7.33
N ARG A 72 -7.94 3.82 7.40
CA ARG A 72 -9.38 3.51 7.39
C ARG A 72 -9.83 2.70 6.16
N ASN A 73 -9.20 2.94 5.02
CA ASN A 73 -9.57 2.31 3.75
C ASN A 73 -8.83 0.98 3.48
N LEU A 74 -7.95 0.53 4.39
CA LEU A 74 -7.14 -0.67 4.22
C LEU A 74 -7.80 -1.89 4.88
N SER A 75 -9.05 -2.18 4.53
CA SER A 75 -9.83 -3.26 5.15
C SER A 75 -9.28 -4.67 4.87
N GLN A 76 -8.41 -4.81 3.87
CA GLN A 76 -7.72 -6.06 3.51
C GLN A 76 -6.42 -6.29 4.28
N LEU A 77 -5.97 -5.30 5.05
CA LEU A 77 -4.66 -5.34 5.71
C LEU A 77 -4.62 -6.43 6.78
N THR A 78 -3.66 -7.34 6.67
CA THR A 78 -3.38 -8.40 7.63
C THR A 78 -2.09 -8.16 8.40
N GLU A 79 -1.17 -7.39 7.82
CA GLU A 79 0.12 -7.06 8.44
C GLU A 79 0.47 -5.58 8.20
N LEU A 80 0.78 -4.86 9.28
CA LEU A 80 1.23 -3.47 9.27
C LEU A 80 2.54 -3.37 10.02
N LYS A 81 3.63 -2.94 9.37
CA LYS A 81 4.94 -2.78 10.04
C LYS A 81 5.29 -1.31 10.19
N LEU A 82 5.39 -0.84 11.44
CA LEU A 82 5.74 0.55 11.79
C LEU A 82 7.06 0.67 12.58
N ASN A 83 7.83 -0.41 12.68
CA ASN A 83 9.06 -0.48 13.46
C ASN A 83 10.10 0.57 13.03
N LYS A 84 10.89 1.04 14.00
CA LYS A 84 11.97 2.02 13.77
C LYS A 84 11.45 3.30 13.08
N ASN A 85 10.31 3.81 13.55
CA ASN A 85 9.80 5.16 13.27
C ASN A 85 10.03 6.09 14.48
N LYS A 86 9.43 7.28 14.45
CA LYS A 86 9.46 8.28 15.54
C LYS A 86 8.07 8.54 16.11
N ILE A 87 7.15 7.58 15.96
CA ILE A 87 5.77 7.67 16.42
C ILE A 87 5.76 7.75 17.94
N ARG A 88 5.21 8.85 18.48
CA ARG A 88 5.11 9.06 19.94
C ARG A 88 3.72 8.77 20.48
N VAL A 89 2.70 9.00 19.65
CA VAL A 89 1.29 8.85 20.01
C VAL A 89 0.60 8.09 18.90
N ILE A 90 -0.15 7.06 19.28
CA ILE A 90 -1.05 6.34 18.39
C ILE A 90 -2.45 6.93 18.63
N PRO A 91 -3.12 7.50 17.60
CA PRO A 91 -4.48 7.98 17.76
C PRO A 91 -5.42 6.89 18.26
N LYS A 92 -6.36 7.28 19.12
CA LYS A 92 -7.51 6.43 19.42
C LYS A 92 -8.19 6.05 18.10
N ASP A 93 -8.62 4.81 17.99
CA ASP A 93 -9.37 4.29 16.83
C ASP A 93 -8.57 4.17 15.51
N ALA A 94 -7.26 4.42 15.53
CA ALA A 94 -6.35 4.29 14.39
C ALA A 94 -6.45 2.96 13.61
N PHE A 95 -6.85 1.88 14.28
CA PHE A 95 -6.89 0.54 13.72
C PHE A 95 -8.30 -0.08 13.70
N ASN A 96 -9.35 0.65 14.10
CA ASN A 96 -10.70 0.08 14.25
C ASN A 96 -11.27 -0.52 12.95
N ASN A 97 -10.86 0.01 11.80
CA ASN A 97 -11.32 -0.47 10.49
C ASN A 97 -10.48 -1.64 9.95
N LEU A 98 -9.38 -1.99 10.59
CA LEU A 98 -8.46 -3.04 10.17
C LEU A 98 -8.90 -4.41 10.71
N LYS A 99 -10.11 -4.84 10.33
CA LYS A 99 -10.77 -6.05 10.85
C LYS A 99 -10.00 -7.36 10.59
N ARG A 100 -9.08 -7.35 9.63
CA ARG A 100 -8.27 -8.51 9.23
C ARG A 100 -6.84 -8.47 9.78
N LEU A 101 -6.47 -7.42 10.52
CA LEU A 101 -5.11 -7.22 11.01
C LEU A 101 -4.76 -8.31 12.03
N LYS A 102 -3.63 -8.98 11.79
CA LYS A 102 -3.11 -10.05 12.64
C LYS A 102 -1.74 -9.68 13.22
N ILE A 103 -0.98 -8.87 12.49
CA ILE A 103 0.39 -8.49 12.84
C ILE A 103 0.52 -6.96 12.77
N LEU A 104 1.04 -6.35 13.83
CA LEU A 104 1.28 -4.91 13.98
C LEU A 104 2.70 -4.65 14.53
#